data_AF-A0A9N7Z340-F1
#
_entry.id   AF-A0A9N7Z340-F1
#
_cell.length_a   1.000
_cell.length_b   1.000
_cell.length_c   1.000
_cell.angle_alpha   90.00
_cell.angle_beta   90.00
_cell.angle_gamma   90.00
#
_symmetry.space_group_name_H-M   'P 1'
#
loop_
_entity.id
_entity.type
_entity.pdbx_description
1 polymer ?
#
loop_
_entity_poly.entity_id
_entity_poly.type
_entity_poly.pdbx_seq_one_letter_code
_entity_poly.pdbx_strand_id
1 'polypeptide(L)'
;MSPRVRPRSISALETDMVLPQSVDIIRRALRIPAMTIAKNAGVEGSLVVEKILQSSDEIGYDAMLGEYFNMMEKGIIDPTPTI
;
A
#
# COMPACT_ATOMS: atom_id res chain seq x y z
N MET A 1 48.81 -15.02 4.59
CA MET A 1 48.06 -13.92 3.94
C MET A 1 46.58 -14.21 4.09
N SER A 2 45.89 -13.58 5.05
CA SER A 2 44.43 -13.72 5.18
C SER A 2 43.70 -12.80 4.19
N PRO A 3 42.66 -13.28 3.49
CA PRO A 3 41.88 -12.44 2.59
C PRO A 3 41.00 -11.51 3.42
N ARG A 4 41.21 -10.20 3.26
CA ARG A 4 40.42 -9.15 3.92
C ARG A 4 39.08 -9.03 3.17
N VAL A 5 38.05 -9.74 3.65
CA VAL A 5 36.67 -9.55 3.18
C VAL A 5 36.26 -8.13 3.55
N ARG A 6 36.10 -7.25 2.55
CA ARG A 6 35.60 -5.89 2.78
C ARG A 6 34.13 -6.00 3.22
N PRO A 7 33.73 -5.36 4.34
CA PRO A 7 32.33 -5.41 4.77
C PRO A 7 31.47 -4.71 3.71
N ARG A 8 30.38 -5.37 3.31
CA ARG A 8 29.28 -4.75 2.54
C ARG A 8 28.52 -3.82 3.49
N SER A 9 29.08 -2.66 3.81
CA SER A 9 28.36 -1.66 4.60
C SER A 9 27.42 -0.89 3.67
N ILE A 10 26.13 -0.90 4.03
CA ILE A 10 25.02 -0.20 3.37
C ILE A 10 25.31 1.32 3.24
N SER A 11 26.29 1.82 3.99
CA SER A 11 26.78 3.20 4.00
C SER A 11 27.42 3.69 2.69
N ALA A 12 27.54 2.84 1.67
CA ALA A 12 28.07 3.22 0.34
C ALA A 12 26.97 3.57 -0.68
N LEU A 13 25.69 3.49 -0.30
CA LEU A 13 24.58 3.87 -1.17
C LEU A 13 24.40 5.39 -1.10
N GLU A 14 24.61 6.08 -2.22
CA GLU A 14 24.36 7.52 -2.40
C GLU A 14 22.97 7.89 -1.86
N THR A 15 22.94 8.60 -0.73
CA THR A 15 21.73 8.79 0.08
C THR A 15 20.69 9.72 -0.56
N ASP A 16 21.10 10.55 -1.52
CA ASP A 16 20.24 11.56 -2.13
C ASP A 16 19.25 10.94 -3.14
N MET A 17 19.62 9.83 -3.79
CA MET A 17 18.78 9.15 -4.79
C MET A 17 17.96 7.98 -4.20
N VAL A 18 18.28 7.53 -2.99
CA VAL A 18 17.61 6.42 -2.29
C VAL A 18 16.28 6.86 -1.65
N LEU A 19 16.19 8.10 -1.18
CA LEU A 19 14.98 8.65 -0.54
C LEU A 19 13.74 8.63 -1.46
N PRO A 20 13.82 9.10 -2.73
CA PRO A 20 12.69 9.01 -3.65
C PRO A 20 12.27 7.56 -3.94
N GLN A 21 13.23 6.66 -4.10
CA GLN A 21 12.97 5.25 -4.42
C GLN A 21 12.29 4.51 -3.26
N SER A 22 12.67 4.78 -2.02
CA SER A 22 12.04 4.15 -0.85
C SER A 22 10.59 4.60 -0.65
N VAL A 23 10.29 5.88 -0.92
CA VAL A 23 8.92 6.42 -0.89
C VAL A 23 8.03 5.73 -1.92
N ASP A 24 8.54 5.49 -3.12
CA ASP A 24 7.79 4.79 -4.18
C ASP A 24 7.47 3.34 -3.81
N ILE A 25 8.40 2.65 -3.14
CA ILE A 25 8.18 1.30 -2.63
C ILE A 25 7.04 1.30 -1.61
N ILE A 26 7.06 2.22 -0.65
CA ILE A 26 6.01 2.33 0.38
C ILE A 26 4.66 2.67 -0.28
N ARG A 27 4.62 3.62 -1.22
CA ARG A 27 3.40 4.00 -1.94
C ARG A 27 2.76 2.80 -2.65
N ARG A 28 3.57 1.92 -3.24
CA ARG A 28 3.09 0.67 -3.86
C ARG A 28 2.60 -0.32 -2.82
N ALA A 29 3.33 -0.48 -1.72
CA ALA A 29 2.98 -1.42 -0.65
C ALA A 29 1.62 -1.09 0.01
N LEU A 30 1.30 0.19 0.19
CA LEU A 30 0.03 0.63 0.78
C LEU A 30 -1.21 0.23 -0.02
N ARG A 31 -1.07 -0.09 -1.31
CA ARG A 31 -2.17 -0.55 -2.17
C ARG A 31 -2.49 -2.04 -2.00
N ILE A 32 -1.53 -2.82 -1.51
CA ILE A 32 -1.61 -4.28 -1.45
C ILE A 32 -2.78 -4.80 -0.61
N PRO A 33 -3.11 -4.23 0.57
CA PRO A 33 -4.23 -4.72 1.37
C PRO A 33 -5.57 -4.69 0.63
N ALA A 34 -5.92 -3.54 0.04
CA ALA A 34 -7.15 -3.38 -0.72
C ALA A 34 -7.19 -4.27 -1.98
N MET A 35 -6.06 -4.38 -2.71
CA MET A 35 -5.96 -5.29 -3.85
C MET A 35 -6.17 -6.76 -3.45
N THR A 36 -5.66 -7.16 -2.29
CA THR A 36 -5.78 -8.54 -1.79
C THR A 36 -7.22 -8.85 -1.42
N ILE A 37 -7.90 -7.92 -0.74
CA ILE A 37 -9.32 -8.04 -0.40
C ILE A 37 -10.17 -8.20 -1.67
N ALA A 38 -9.97 -7.32 -2.65
CA ALA A 38 -10.67 -7.37 -3.94
C ALA A 38 -10.39 -8.69 -4.70
N LYS A 39 -9.12 -9.13 -4.74
CA LYS A 39 -8.74 -10.40 -5.36
C LYS A 39 -9.41 -11.60 -4.69
N ASN A 40 -9.48 -11.62 -3.36
CA ASN A 40 -10.14 -12.69 -2.61
C ASN A 40 -11.65 -12.73 -2.88
N ALA A 41 -12.27 -11.59 -3.22
CA ALA A 41 -13.64 -11.50 -3.70
C ALA A 41 -13.83 -11.85 -5.19
N GLY A 42 -12.76 -12.26 -5.89
CA GLY A 42 -12.82 -12.69 -7.28
C GLY A 42 -12.84 -11.55 -8.30
N VAL A 43 -12.54 -10.32 -7.90
CA VAL A 43 -12.49 -9.15 -8.79
C VAL A 43 -11.07 -8.66 -9.02
N GLU A 44 -10.87 -7.89 -10.09
CA GLU A 44 -9.55 -7.37 -10.46
C GLU A 44 -9.15 -6.21 -9.52
N GLY A 45 -8.30 -6.53 -8.53
CA GLY A 45 -7.96 -5.61 -7.45
C GLY A 45 -7.27 -4.31 -7.87
N SER A 46 -6.54 -4.33 -8.99
CA SER A 46 -5.90 -3.13 -9.55
C SER A 46 -6.94 -2.09 -9.99
N LEU A 47 -8.02 -2.52 -10.65
CA LEU A 47 -9.13 -1.67 -11.08
C LEU A 47 -9.91 -1.12 -9.87
N VAL A 48 -10.11 -1.96 -8.85
CA VAL A 48 -10.78 -1.52 -7.61
C VAL A 48 -10.00 -0.40 -6.93
N VAL A 49 -8.70 -0.60 -6.71
CA VAL A 49 -7.84 0.40 -6.06
C VAL A 49 -7.75 1.69 -6.88
N GLU A 50 -7.59 1.59 -8.20
CA GLU A 50 -7.54 2.77 -9.06
C GLU A 50 -8.83 3.59 -8.96
N LYS A 51 -9.99 2.92 -8.93
CA LYS A 51 -11.27 3.61 -8.79
C LYS A 51 -11.46 4.26 -7.41
N ILE A 52 -10.99 3.63 -6.33
CA ILE A 52 -10.99 4.25 -4.99
C ILE A 52 -10.09 5.50 -4.99
N LEU A 53 -8.89 5.42 -5.56
CA LEU A 53 -7.95 6.55 -5.63
C LEU A 53 -8.45 7.73 -6.47
N GLN A 54 -9.39 7.48 -7.39
CA GLN A 54 -10.04 8.52 -8.21
C GLN A 54 -11.34 9.05 -7.59
N SER A 55 -11.80 8.47 -6.48
CA SER A 55 -13.00 8.86 -5.76
C SER A 55 -12.68 9.81 -4.61
N SER A 56 -13.71 10.35 -3.95
CA SER A 56 -13.56 11.12 -2.71
C SER A 56 -13.00 10.25 -1.57
N ASP A 57 -12.31 10.86 -0.62
CA ASP A 57 -11.61 10.17 0.48
C ASP A 57 -12.52 9.28 1.34
N GLU A 58 -13.82 9.57 1.38
CA GLU A 58 -14.80 8.79 2.15
C GLU A 58 -15.27 7.53 1.41
N ILE A 59 -14.93 7.37 0.13
CA ILE A 59 -15.41 6.25 -0.69
C ILE A 59 -14.50 5.04 -0.54
N GLY A 60 -15.10 3.91 -0.16
CA GLY A 60 -14.48 2.59 -0.10
C GLY A 60 -15.08 1.61 -1.10
N TYR A 61 -14.70 0.34 -0.96
CA TYR A 61 -15.20 -0.76 -1.77
C TYR A 61 -15.68 -1.91 -0.88
N ASP A 62 -16.91 -2.39 -1.13
CA ASP A 62 -17.50 -3.51 -0.42
C ASP A 62 -17.18 -4.77 -1.21
N ALA A 63 -16.28 -5.59 -0.69
CA ALA A 63 -15.87 -6.82 -1.34
C ALA A 63 -16.94 -7.93 -1.29
N MET A 64 -17.93 -7.83 -0.40
CA MET A 64 -19.04 -8.78 -0.33
C MET A 64 -20.14 -8.45 -1.34
N LEU A 65 -20.45 -7.16 -1.54
CA LEU A 65 -21.50 -6.70 -2.46
C LEU A 65 -20.99 -6.27 -3.84
N GLY A 66 -19.70 -5.96 -3.96
CA GLY A 66 -19.09 -5.47 -5.19
C GLY A 66 -19.35 -3.98 -5.46
N GLU A 67 -19.69 -3.21 -4.44
CA GLU A 67 -20.17 -1.82 -4.58
C GLU A 67 -19.23 -0.79 -3.94
N TYR A 68 -19.27 0.44 -4.45
CA TYR A 68 -18.56 1.58 -3.88
C TYR A 68 -19.51 2.35 -2.97
N PHE A 69 -19.06 2.71 -1.77
CA PHE A 69 -19.92 3.30 -0.75
C PHE A 69 -19.16 4.26 0.15
N ASN A 70 -19.88 5.13 0.87
CA ASN A 70 -19.29 5.99 1.89
C ASN A 70 -18.96 5.16 3.15
N MET A 71 -17.67 5.03 3.46
CA MET A 71 -17.17 4.22 4.57
C MET A 71 -17.67 4.66 5.93
N MET A 72 -17.85 5.96 6.11
CA MET A 72 -18.34 6.55 7.36
C MET A 72 -19.82 6.22 7.57
N GLU A 73 -20.64 6.35 6.53
CA GLU A 73 -22.09 6.08 6.61
C GLU A 73 -22.38 4.60 6.84
N LYS A 74 -21.60 3.71 6.22
CA LYS A 74 -21.78 2.25 6.36
C LYS A 74 -21.14 1.68 7.62
N GLY A 75 -20.36 2.47 8.36
CA GLY A 75 -19.71 2.07 9.60
C GLY A 75 -18.57 1.05 9.42
N ILE A 76 -17.97 0.99 8.23
CA ILE A 76 -16.82 0.12 7.95
C ILE A 76 -15.56 0.93 8.22
N ILE A 77 -15.14 0.96 9.48
CA ILE A 77 -14.05 1.80 9.98
C ILE A 77 -13.07 0.92 10.76
N ASP A 78 -11.80 0.92 10.34
CA ASP A 78 -10.73 0.29 11.09
C ASP A 78 -10.20 1.26 12.16
N PRO A 79 -10.04 0.81 13.43
CA PRO A 79 -9.49 1.65 14.47
C PRO A 79 -8.03 1.98 14.18
N THR A 80 -7.67 3.25 14.30
CA THR A 80 -6.26 3.65 14.26
C THR A 80 -5.60 3.36 15.62
N PRO A 81 -4.31 2.99 15.64
CA PRO A 81 -3.58 2.89 16.90
C PRO A 81 -3.65 4.22 17.65
N THR A 82 -4.05 4.19 18.93
CA THR A 82 -3.95 5.36 19.80
C THR A 82 -2.47 5.62 20.11
N ILE A 83 -1.95 6.75 19.65
CA ILE A 83 -0.62 7.27 20.01
C ILE A 83 -0.66 8.00 21.35
#